data_AF-A0A151DYI9-F1
#
_entry.id   AF-A0A151DYI9-F1
#
_cell.length_a   1.000
_cell.length_b   1.000
_cell.length_c   1.000
_cell.angle_alpha   90.00
_cell.angle_beta   90.00
_cell.angle_gamma   90.00
#
_symmetry.space_group_name_H-M   'P 1'
#
loop_
_entity.id
_entity.type
_entity.pdbx_description
1 polymer ?
#
loop_
_entity_poly.entity_id
_entity_poly.type
_entity_poly.pdbx_seq_one_letter_code
_entity_poly.pdbx_strand_id
1 'polypeptide(L)'
;MAKQKLDHITANKIDALVTICPFCSIMYEDNQKKIESTFNVDYHLPVLYYPQVLGLALGIDPKQLGFRLNKVKVNPVLEKVGVML
;
A
#
# COMPACT_ATOMS: atom_id res chain seq x y z
N MET A 1 -4.27 -12.06 -12.85
CA MET A 1 -5.05 -10.83 -12.62
C MET A 1 -4.33 -9.83 -11.73
N ALA A 2 -3.95 -10.16 -10.48
CA ALA A 2 -3.27 -9.21 -9.58
C ALA A 2 -1.99 -8.61 -10.19
N LYS A 3 -1.09 -9.46 -10.74
CA LYS A 3 0.13 -9.02 -11.43
C LYS A 3 -0.14 -7.99 -12.53
N GLN A 4 -1.06 -8.27 -13.46
CA GLN A 4 -1.37 -7.37 -14.57
C GLN A 4 -1.80 -5.97 -14.08
N LYS A 5 -2.57 -5.91 -12.99
CA LYS A 5 -2.94 -4.64 -12.37
C LYS A 5 -1.74 -3.95 -11.72
N LEU A 6 -0.89 -4.68 -10.98
CA LEU A 6 0.35 -4.15 -10.40
C LEU A 6 1.29 -3.60 -11.48
N ASP A 7 1.51 -4.34 -12.56
CA ASP A 7 2.30 -3.89 -13.72
C ASP A 7 1.77 -2.54 -14.26
N HIS A 8 0.46 -2.46 -14.51
CA HIS A 8 -0.15 -1.27 -15.11
C HIS A 8 -0.07 -0.05 -14.18
N ILE A 9 -0.40 -0.20 -12.89
CA ILE A 9 -0.42 0.95 -11.98
C ILE A 9 0.98 1.43 -11.62
N THR A 10 1.96 0.53 -11.48
CA THR A 10 3.35 0.91 -11.15
C THR A 10 4.05 1.58 -12.32
N ALA A 11 3.72 1.22 -13.57
CA ALA A 11 4.18 1.93 -14.76
C ALA A 11 3.75 3.41 -14.78
N ASN A 12 2.70 3.78 -14.04
CA ASN A 12 2.19 5.16 -13.93
C ASN A 12 2.78 5.94 -12.74
N LYS A 13 3.79 5.41 -12.04
CA LYS A 13 4.51 6.09 -10.94
C LYS A 13 3.60 6.62 -9.83
N ILE A 14 2.59 5.83 -9.44
CA ILE A 14 1.72 6.16 -8.30
C ILE A 14 2.47 6.07 -6.97
N ASP A 15 2.06 6.84 -5.96
CA ASP A 15 2.65 6.80 -4.62
C ASP A 15 2.20 5.59 -3.79
N ALA A 16 0.91 5.25 -3.88
CA ALA A 16 0.29 4.14 -3.18
C ALA A 16 -0.98 3.67 -3.88
N LEU A 17 -1.38 2.42 -3.65
CA LEU A 17 -2.69 1.91 -4.01
C LEU A 17 -3.62 1.92 -2.79
N VAL A 18 -4.75 2.61 -2.88
CA VAL A 18 -5.78 2.57 -1.82
C VAL A 18 -6.84 1.52 -2.14
N THR A 19 -7.13 0.64 -1.18
CA THR A 19 -8.15 -0.42 -1.31
C THR A 19 -9.32 -0.16 -0.37
N ILE A 20 -10.53 -0.49 -0.80
CA ILE A 20 -11.76 -0.43 0.03
C ILE A 20 -12.26 -1.83 0.42
N CYS A 21 -11.56 -2.87 0.02
CA CYS A 21 -11.90 -4.27 0.30
C CYS A 21 -10.69 -4.94 0.99
N PRO A 22 -10.86 -5.56 2.17
CA PRO A 22 -9.77 -6.25 2.86
C PRO A 22 -9.10 -7.33 2.01
N PHE A 23 -9.90 -8.05 1.21
CA PHE A 23 -9.36 -9.08 0.31
C PHE A 23 -8.49 -8.47 -0.80
N CYS A 24 -8.79 -7.25 -1.26
CA CYS A 24 -7.90 -6.56 -2.19
C CYS A 24 -6.55 -6.22 -1.56
N SER A 25 -6.49 -5.88 -0.27
CA SER A 25 -5.20 -5.71 0.42
C SER A 25 -4.42 -7.02 0.41
N ILE A 26 -5.04 -8.17 0.66
CA ILE A 26 -4.37 -9.48 0.53
C ILE A 26 -3.86 -9.68 -0.91
N MET A 27 -4.66 -9.34 -1.92
CA MET A 27 -4.28 -9.55 -3.32
C MET A 27 -3.11 -8.68 -3.79
N TYR A 28 -3.03 -7.43 -3.35
CA TYR A 28 -2.04 -6.47 -3.84
C TYR A 28 -0.88 -6.21 -2.88
N GLU A 29 -1.03 -6.51 -1.58
CA GLU A 29 0.00 -6.35 -0.55
C GLU A 29 0.60 -7.70 -0.17
N ASP A 30 -0.20 -8.60 0.39
CA ASP A 30 0.29 -9.88 0.92
C ASP A 30 0.94 -10.74 -0.15
N ASN A 31 0.31 -10.78 -1.32
CA ASN A 31 0.82 -11.55 -2.46
C ASN A 31 1.91 -10.82 -3.25
N GLN A 32 2.21 -9.54 -2.95
CA GLN A 32 3.14 -8.74 -3.75
C GLN A 32 4.52 -9.41 -3.83
N LYS A 33 5.09 -9.77 -2.67
CA LYS A 33 6.38 -10.49 -2.59
C LYS A 33 6.40 -11.81 -3.36
N LYS A 34 5.29 -12.55 -3.31
CA LYS A 34 5.17 -13.81 -4.05
C LYS A 34 5.17 -13.56 -5.55
N ILE A 35 4.44 -12.54 -6.02
CA ILE A 35 4.39 -12.14 -7.43
C ILE A 35 5.78 -11.66 -7.88
N GLU A 36 6.41 -10.78 -7.12
CA GLU A 36 7.76 -10.26 -7.36
C GLU A 36 8.77 -11.40 -7.56
N SER A 37 8.82 -12.35 -6.61
CA SER A 37 9.71 -13.51 -6.69
C SER A 37 9.36 -14.45 -7.85
N THR A 38 8.08 -14.68 -8.14
CA THR A 38 7.65 -15.65 -9.17
C THR A 38 7.97 -15.14 -10.58
N PHE A 39 7.82 -13.83 -10.80
CA PHE A 39 7.93 -13.23 -12.13
C PHE A 39 9.21 -12.40 -12.31
N ASN A 40 10.08 -12.36 -11.31
CA ASN A 40 11.32 -11.56 -11.30
C ASN A 40 11.05 -10.09 -11.63
N VAL A 41 10.07 -9.51 -10.94
CA VAL A 41 9.68 -8.10 -11.01
C VAL A 41 9.77 -7.49 -9.63
N ASP A 42 9.78 -6.17 -9.56
CA ASP A 42 9.88 -5.45 -8.30
C ASP A 42 8.94 -4.24 -8.30
N TYR A 43 7.98 -4.22 -7.38
CA TYR A 43 6.97 -3.17 -7.32
C TYR A 43 7.20 -2.22 -6.15
N HIS A 44 7.58 -2.75 -4.98
CA HIS A 44 7.71 -1.98 -3.74
C HIS A 44 6.53 -1.04 -3.47
N LEU A 45 5.33 -1.40 -3.94
CA LEU A 45 4.17 -0.53 -3.97
C LEU A 45 3.45 -0.55 -2.61
N PRO A 46 3.39 0.58 -1.90
CA PRO A 46 2.59 0.69 -0.69
C PRO A 46 1.10 0.50 -1.01
N VAL A 47 0.43 -0.36 -0.24
CA VAL A 47 -1.01 -0.59 -0.35
C VAL A 47 -1.67 -0.17 0.95
N LEU A 48 -2.59 0.78 0.89
CA LEU A 48 -3.27 1.35 2.05
C LEU A 48 -4.73 0.93 2.05
N TYR A 49 -5.26 0.54 3.20
CA TYR A 49 -6.69 0.34 3.36
C TYR A 49 -7.39 1.68 3.58
N TYR A 50 -8.51 1.91 2.91
CA TYR A 50 -9.20 3.20 2.87
C TYR A 50 -9.47 3.81 4.26
N PRO A 51 -9.92 3.06 5.27
CA PRO A 51 -10.04 3.56 6.64
C PRO A 51 -8.75 4.14 7.24
N GLN A 52 -7.57 3.65 6.86
CA GLN A 52 -6.29 4.23 7.32
C GLN A 52 -6.11 5.64 6.74
N VAL A 53 -6.40 5.81 5.44
CA VAL A 53 -6.32 7.09 4.75
C VAL A 53 -7.37 8.07 5.28
N LEU A 54 -8.60 7.59 5.47
CA LEU A 54 -9.68 8.38 6.04
C LEU A 54 -9.35 8.83 7.46
N GLY A 55 -8.82 7.93 8.29
CA GLY A 55 -8.40 8.25 9.65
C GLY A 55 -7.33 9.34 9.71
N LEU A 56 -6.34 9.28 8.81
CA LEU A 56 -5.34 10.34 8.66
C LEU A 56 -5.99 11.69 8.32
N ALA A 57 -6.90 11.70 7.34
CA ALA A 57 -7.58 12.92 6.92
C ALA A 57 -8.47 13.53 8.02
N LEU A 58 -9.00 12.69 8.92
CA LEU A 58 -9.77 13.11 10.09
C LEU A 58 -8.90 13.54 11.29
N GLY A 59 -7.56 13.49 11.17
CA GLY A 59 -6.65 13.87 12.25
C GLY A 59 -6.51 12.83 13.37
N ILE A 60 -6.86 11.57 13.11
CA ILE A 60 -6.61 10.47 14.04
C ILE A 60 -5.09 10.23 14.14
N ASP A 61 -4.60 9.97 15.35
CA ASP A 61 -3.19 9.64 15.58
C ASP A 61 -2.74 8.49 14.65
N PRO A 62 -1.75 8.73 13.77
CA PRO A 62 -1.21 7.72 12.85
C PRO A 62 -0.81 6.40 13.51
N LYS A 63 -0.40 6.42 14.78
CA LYS A 63 -0.04 5.21 15.54
C LYS A 63 -1.23 4.27 15.77
N GLN A 64 -2.45 4.78 15.72
CA GLN A 64 -3.69 4.01 15.88
C GLN A 64 -4.22 3.44 14.56
N LEU A 65 -3.68 3.88 13.42
CA LEU A 65 -4.19 3.53 12.09
C LEU A 65 -3.54 2.27 11.50
N GLY A 66 -2.75 1.54 12.31
CA GLY A 66 -2.25 0.22 11.93
C GLY A 66 -1.21 0.22 10.80
N PHE A 67 -0.60 1.36 10.44
CA PHE A 67 0.43 1.44 9.39
C PHE A 67 1.65 0.54 9.61
N ARG A 68 1.94 0.18 10.88
CA ARG A 68 3.00 -0.77 11.23
C ARG A 68 2.68 -2.23 10.86
N LEU A 69 1.41 -2.52 10.56
CA LEU A 69 0.95 -3.85 10.15
C LEU A 69 1.01 -4.05 8.63
N ASN A 70 1.22 -2.98 7.87
CA ASN A 70 1.45 -3.07 6.42
C ASN A 70 2.73 -3.86 6.14
N LYS A 71 2.67 -4.77 5.17
CA LYS A 71 3.82 -5.64 4.80
C LYS A 71 4.81 -4.93 3.89
N VAL A 72 4.33 -4.00 3.08
CA VAL A 72 5.16 -3.10 2.29
C VAL A 72 5.31 -1.80 3.07
N LYS A 73 6.53 -1.27 3.15
CA LYS A 73 6.82 -0.06 3.93
C LYS A 73 6.01 1.12 3.40
N VAL A 74 5.22 1.75 4.27
CA VAL A 74 4.38 2.91 3.94
C VAL A 74 5.03 4.26 4.25
N ASN A 75 6.15 4.26 4.99
CA ASN A 75 6.88 5.47 5.39
C ASN A 75 7.11 6.47 4.24
N PRO A 76 7.55 6.06 3.03
CA PRO A 76 7.80 7.01 1.95
C PRO A 76 6.56 7.81 1.52
N VAL A 77 5.37 7.23 1.68
CA VAL A 77 4.09 7.88 1.35
C VAL A 77 3.61 8.76 2.49
N LEU A 78 3.79 8.30 3.74
CA LEU A 78 3.43 9.05 4.93
C LEU A 78 4.27 10.33 5.06
N GLU A 79 5.57 10.24 4.78
CA GLU A 79 6.47 11.40 4.79
C GLU A 79 6.03 12.47 3.77
N LYS A 80 5.55 12.06 2.59
CA LYS A 80 5.03 13.00 1.56
C LYS A 80 3.80 13.79 2.01
N VAL A 81 3.02 13.25 2.95
CA VAL A 81 1.83 13.90 3.51
C VAL A 81 2.08 14.49 4.90
N GLY A 82 3.34 14.62 5.32
CA GLY A 82 3.73 15.25 6.57
C GLY A 82 3.52 14.38 7.83
N VAL A 83 3.44 13.06 7.68
CA VAL A 83 3.26 12.11 8.78
C VAL A 83 4.57 11.36 9.05
N MET A 84 5.06 11.43 10.29
CA MET A 84 6.23 10.67 10.75
C MET A 84 5.82 9.62 11.78
N LEU A 85 6.21 8.36 11.57
CA LEU A 85 5.82 7.19 12.39
C LEU A 85 6.97 6.57 13.18
#